data_AF-A0A074YJE7-F1
#
_entry.id   AF-A0A074YJE7-F1
#
_cell.length_a   1.000
_cell.length_b   1.000
_cell.length_c   1.000
_cell.angle_alpha   90.00
_cell.angle_beta   90.00
_cell.angle_gamma   90.00
#
_symmetry.space_group_name_H-M   'P 1'
#
loop_
_entity.id
_entity.type
_entity.pdbx_description
1 polymer ?
#
loop_
_entity_poly.entity_id
_entity_poly.type
_entity_poly.pdbx_seq_one_letter_code
_entity_poly.pdbx_strand_id
1 'polypeptide(L)'
;MRSTLLIPALAAIVAALPAPAPQEIDLDLFVNIPTPTIIQVTGVPDQTSTYDTKAILASATAASSISVAITDAAASTPSVVKRAACAAEPVGYGPVTNQPNDDAASFLNNPVYGNTAKSAAIPVGYQQTFSNLNASSSAYGYITFTNLKSYNTTQCALKCSKAAGCMGFNIYFERNPSKTPDKTQCPNPASLTQIRCVLWGGAVTTANTVNTGRKWEQFQVVVAGSNGYVSQNIAAPSGYSDATFLDKAAINAPFDTLGYNTYMGSKLFTSGPFNATLCAEACNAQNVYNLAHPPTDGSPVQTCQFFNTYIMSLNGKTALGQYCAMYSSAWSNKYATNTGAWNGNDRYTIGSSYTFFNSTNPGTTPNAAAAIAQAKEEIGVSSLQNYCSTFLGYNDLNAYATATSTRVPVSTVTSTSTLKIKASSSSSTVSSSVSKASSSLSKRAVASSIPTPTPLTKYPGSILSSACSMLVTSVPKTATVTVSTATVTGATSRSTVVKTITTTTR
;
A
#
# COMPACT_ATOMS: atom_id res chain seq x y z
N MET A 1 -41.01 -28.15 -43.70
CA MET A 1 -40.25 -28.49 -42.48
C MET A 1 -39.83 -27.18 -41.84
N ARG A 2 -40.20 -26.98 -40.56
CA ARG A 2 -40.24 -25.67 -39.89
C ARG A 2 -38.86 -25.30 -39.32
N SER A 3 -38.36 -24.13 -39.69
CA SER A 3 -37.17 -23.49 -39.09
C SER A 3 -37.43 -23.17 -37.62
N THR A 4 -36.54 -23.60 -36.74
CA THR A 4 -36.56 -23.28 -35.30
C THR A 4 -35.30 -22.50 -34.96
N LEU A 5 -35.47 -21.23 -34.59
CA LEU A 5 -34.43 -20.36 -34.03
C LEU A 5 -34.11 -20.80 -32.60
N LEU A 6 -32.85 -21.15 -32.33
CA LEU A 6 -32.31 -21.35 -30.99
C LEU A 6 -31.80 -20.00 -30.45
N ILE A 7 -32.39 -19.56 -29.35
CA ILE A 7 -31.96 -18.42 -28.53
C ILE A 7 -30.79 -18.88 -27.65
N PRO A 8 -29.62 -18.21 -27.64
CA PRO A 8 -28.57 -18.54 -26.69
C PRO A 8 -28.90 -17.93 -25.32
N ALA A 9 -28.80 -18.77 -24.28
CA ALA A 9 -28.93 -18.40 -22.89
C ALA A 9 -27.79 -17.43 -22.47
N LEU A 10 -28.16 -16.28 -21.91
CA LEU A 10 -27.23 -15.41 -21.21
C LEU A 10 -26.72 -16.12 -19.95
N ALA A 11 -25.43 -16.47 -19.94
CA ALA A 11 -24.73 -16.82 -18.73
C ALA A 11 -24.65 -15.60 -17.81
N ALA A 12 -25.14 -15.75 -16.58
CA ALA A 12 -24.99 -14.76 -15.52
C ALA A 12 -23.50 -14.51 -15.26
N ILE A 13 -23.04 -13.31 -15.60
CA ILE A 13 -21.74 -12.80 -15.17
C ILE A 13 -21.84 -12.64 -13.65
N VAL A 14 -21.19 -13.54 -12.93
CA VAL A 14 -20.87 -13.33 -11.51
C VAL A 14 -20.07 -12.03 -11.46
N ALA A 15 -20.69 -10.97 -10.92
CA ALA A 15 -19.99 -9.74 -10.62
C ALA A 15 -18.82 -10.10 -9.70
N ALA A 16 -17.60 -10.02 -10.24
CA ALA A 16 -16.40 -10.07 -9.44
C ALA A 16 -16.56 -9.00 -8.35
N LEU A 17 -16.57 -9.44 -7.10
CA LEU A 17 -16.44 -8.56 -5.94
C LEU A 17 -15.27 -7.60 -6.23
N PRO A 18 -15.37 -6.31 -5.87
CA PRO A 18 -14.23 -5.41 -6.00
C PRO A 18 -13.05 -6.06 -5.29
N ALA A 19 -12.00 -6.39 -6.06
CA ALA A 19 -10.72 -6.73 -5.48
C ALA A 19 -10.36 -5.62 -4.48
N PRO A 20 -9.81 -5.95 -3.29
CA PRO A 20 -9.29 -4.94 -2.39
C PRO A 20 -8.40 -3.99 -3.22
N ALA A 21 -8.69 -2.69 -3.15
CA ALA A 21 -7.97 -1.69 -3.94
C ALA A 21 -6.47 -1.92 -3.71
N PRO A 22 -5.65 -2.10 -4.76
CA PRO A 22 -4.23 -2.26 -4.59
C PRO A 22 -3.70 -1.11 -3.74
N GLN A 23 -2.91 -1.42 -2.73
CA GLN A 23 -2.08 -0.44 -2.08
C GLN A 23 -1.07 0.03 -3.12
N GLU A 24 -1.39 1.14 -3.77
CA GLU A 24 -0.56 1.72 -4.81
C GLU A 24 0.78 2.13 -4.22
N ILE A 25 1.84 1.85 -4.97
CA ILE A 25 3.16 2.38 -4.66
C ILE A 25 3.06 3.90 -4.78
N ASP A 26 3.47 4.61 -3.74
CA ASP A 26 3.54 6.07 -3.80
C ASP A 26 4.69 6.48 -4.73
N LEU A 27 4.33 6.77 -5.98
CA LEU A 27 5.29 7.10 -7.03
C LEU A 27 5.87 8.51 -6.87
N ASP A 28 5.21 9.39 -6.12
CA ASP A 28 5.67 10.76 -5.87
C ASP A 28 6.97 10.76 -5.03
N LEU A 29 7.18 9.71 -4.23
CA LEU A 29 8.42 9.50 -3.47
C LEU A 29 9.65 9.29 -4.37
N PHE A 30 9.49 8.98 -5.66
CA PHE A 30 10.61 8.75 -6.57
C PHE A 30 10.96 9.95 -7.45
N VAL A 31 10.22 11.06 -7.32
CA VAL A 31 10.47 12.28 -8.09
C VAL A 31 11.79 12.91 -7.59
N ASN A 32 12.75 13.11 -8.49
CA ASN A 32 14.08 13.71 -8.24
C ASN A 32 15.11 12.86 -7.46
N ILE A 33 15.02 11.53 -7.47
CA ILE A 33 16.09 10.72 -6.88
C ILE A 33 17.37 10.84 -7.71
N PRO A 34 18.49 11.34 -7.16
CA PRO A 34 19.74 11.44 -7.88
C PRO A 34 20.24 10.03 -8.25
N THR A 35 20.75 9.87 -9.47
CA THR A 35 21.36 8.60 -9.88
C THR A 35 22.64 8.36 -9.05
N PRO A 36 22.76 7.23 -8.33
CA PRO A 36 23.95 6.95 -7.54
C PRO A 36 25.17 6.83 -8.46
N THR A 37 26.14 7.74 -8.29
CA THR A 37 27.40 7.71 -9.02
C THR A 37 28.46 7.05 -8.14
N ILE A 38 28.88 5.82 -8.48
CA ILE A 38 29.98 5.14 -7.79
C ILE A 38 31.30 5.64 -8.38
N ILE A 39 32.00 6.51 -7.65
CA ILE A 39 33.36 6.92 -8.03
C ILE A 39 34.32 5.84 -7.53
N GLN A 40 34.76 4.95 -8.41
CA GLN A 40 35.87 4.04 -8.09
C GLN A 40 37.20 4.79 -8.17
N VAL A 41 37.91 4.85 -7.04
CA VAL A 41 39.25 5.43 -6.97
C VAL A 41 40.23 4.44 -7.60
N THR A 42 40.93 4.90 -8.64
CA THR A 42 42.18 4.35 -9.20
C THR A 42 43.06 3.63 -8.18
N GLY A 43 43.74 2.50 -8.43
CA GLY A 43 44.96 2.09 -7.70
C GLY A 43 45.00 2.10 -6.18
N VAL A 44 43.92 1.71 -5.51
CA VAL A 44 43.90 1.32 -4.09
C VAL A 44 43.46 -0.14 -3.98
N PRO A 45 44.02 -0.93 -3.03
CA PRO A 45 43.66 -2.35 -2.88
C PRO A 45 42.25 -2.54 -2.33
N ASP A 46 41.74 -1.55 -1.60
CA ASP A 46 40.41 -1.52 -1.00
C ASP A 46 39.85 -0.09 -1.10
N GLN A 47 38.52 0.04 -1.24
CA GLN A 47 37.84 1.34 -1.22
C GLN A 47 36.47 1.21 -0.55
N THR A 48 36.24 1.98 0.51
CA THR A 48 35.01 1.96 1.31
C THR A 48 34.23 3.26 1.13
N SER A 49 32.90 3.16 0.98
CA SER A 49 31.98 4.29 1.05
C SER A 49 31.73 4.65 2.51
N THR A 50 31.82 5.93 2.83
CA THR A 50 31.40 6.43 4.15
C THR A 50 29.97 6.96 4.03
N TYR A 51 29.06 6.40 4.83
CA TYR A 51 27.68 6.87 4.96
C TYR A 51 27.52 7.58 6.29
N ASP A 52 26.83 8.73 6.29
CA ASP A 52 26.41 9.38 7.54
C ASP A 52 25.22 8.61 8.15
N THR A 53 25.55 7.55 8.87
CA THR A 53 24.57 6.67 9.53
C THR A 53 23.69 7.42 10.53
N LYS A 54 24.20 8.50 11.14
CA LYS A 54 23.44 9.31 12.09
C LYS A 54 22.40 10.16 11.36
N ALA A 55 22.75 10.79 10.25
CA ALA A 55 21.80 11.54 9.43
C ALA A 55 20.72 10.64 8.82
N ILE A 56 21.09 9.44 8.36
CA ILE A 56 20.14 8.46 7.81
C ILE A 56 19.17 7.98 8.90
N LEU A 57 19.65 7.72 10.12
CA LEU A 57 18.78 7.36 11.24
C LEU A 57 17.86 8.52 11.66
N ALA A 58 18.39 9.76 11.66
CA ALA A 58 17.59 10.94 11.98
C ALA A 58 16.43 11.14 10.98
N SER A 59 16.65 10.89 9.69
CA SER A 59 15.59 10.99 8.68
C SER A 59 14.49 9.93 8.87
N ALA A 60 14.83 8.76 9.44
CA ALA A 60 13.84 7.76 9.82
C ALA A 60 12.90 8.28 10.91
N THR A 61 13.41 9.05 11.87
CA THR A 61 12.66 9.60 13.00
C THR A 61 11.94 10.93 12.74
N ALA A 62 12.23 11.61 11.63
CA ALA A 62 11.59 12.88 11.28
C ALA A 62 10.08 12.70 11.02
N ALA A 63 9.25 13.61 11.53
CA ALA A 63 7.80 13.56 11.36
C ALA A 63 7.40 13.65 9.87
N SER A 64 6.34 12.91 9.51
CA SER A 64 5.80 12.80 8.15
C SER A 64 5.06 14.08 7.74
N SER A 65 5.80 15.16 7.45
CA SER A 65 5.34 16.23 6.57
C SER A 65 6.26 16.23 5.35
N ILE A 66 5.69 15.86 4.20
CA ILE A 66 6.40 15.73 2.93
C ILE A 66 7.03 17.07 2.56
N SER A 67 8.35 17.16 2.74
CA SER A 67 9.32 17.91 1.93
C SER A 67 10.66 17.82 2.66
N VAL A 68 11.37 16.70 2.46
CA VAL A 68 12.80 16.67 2.79
C VAL A 68 13.49 17.50 1.73
N ALA A 69 13.80 18.75 2.07
CA ALA A 69 14.89 19.45 1.41
C ALA A 69 16.12 18.54 1.52
N ILE A 70 16.61 18.10 0.37
CA ILE A 70 17.93 17.50 0.19
C ILE A 70 18.93 18.50 0.75
N THR A 71 19.25 18.34 2.03
CA THR A 71 20.41 18.99 2.60
C THR A 71 21.55 18.10 2.15
N ASP A 72 22.42 18.65 1.30
CA ASP A 72 23.66 18.01 0.86
C ASP A 72 24.33 17.35 2.08
N ALA A 73 24.19 16.03 2.18
CA ALA A 73 25.03 15.24 3.06
C ALA A 73 26.43 15.52 2.57
N ALA A 74 27.23 16.20 3.41
CA ALA A 74 28.57 16.64 3.09
C ALA A 74 29.32 15.50 2.40
N ALA A 75 29.39 15.57 1.08
CA ALA A 75 30.27 14.73 0.31
C ALA A 75 31.65 15.17 0.77
N SER A 76 32.29 14.37 1.61
CA SER A 76 33.74 14.35 1.67
C SER A 76 34.16 13.96 0.26
N THR A 77 34.34 14.95 -0.61
CA THR A 77 34.84 14.76 -1.96
C THR A 77 36.17 14.02 -1.77
N PRO A 78 36.27 12.75 -2.18
CA PRO A 78 37.57 12.12 -2.24
C PRO A 78 38.39 13.04 -3.14
N SER A 79 39.47 13.62 -2.63
CA SER A 79 40.36 14.41 -3.46
C SER A 79 40.81 13.51 -4.60
N VAL A 80 40.33 13.77 -5.82
CA VAL A 80 40.74 13.05 -7.03
C VAL A 80 42.14 13.56 -7.36
N VAL A 81 43.14 12.99 -6.69
CA VAL A 81 44.54 13.28 -6.99
C VAL A 81 44.86 12.59 -8.30
N LYS A 82 45.22 13.37 -9.32
CA LYS A 82 45.74 12.84 -10.59
C LYS A 82 46.99 12.01 -10.28
N ARG A 83 46.95 10.72 -10.59
CA ARG A 83 48.10 9.82 -10.41
C ARG A 83 49.24 10.22 -11.35
N ALA A 84 50.47 9.99 -10.90
CA ALA A 84 51.63 10.10 -11.77
C ALA A 84 51.48 9.14 -12.96
N ALA A 85 51.83 9.61 -14.15
CA ALA A 85 51.79 8.80 -15.37
C ALA A 85 52.62 7.52 -15.16
N CYS A 86 52.07 6.37 -15.55
CA CYS A 86 52.73 5.08 -15.48
C CYS A 86 53.17 4.63 -14.06
N ALA A 87 52.57 5.17 -13.01
CA ALA A 87 52.76 4.67 -11.64
C ALA A 87 52.29 3.22 -11.52
N ALA A 88 52.94 2.41 -10.69
CA ALA A 88 52.54 1.02 -10.47
C ALA A 88 51.13 0.93 -9.87
N GLU A 89 50.32 0.00 -10.38
CA GLU A 89 49.00 -0.34 -9.83
C GLU A 89 49.12 -1.48 -8.79
N PRO A 90 48.11 -1.66 -7.92
CA PRO A 90 48.12 -2.72 -6.92
C PRO A 90 48.30 -4.11 -7.54
N VAL A 91 49.14 -4.92 -6.90
CA VAL A 91 49.44 -6.28 -7.35
C VAL A 91 48.17 -7.13 -7.50
N GLY A 92 48.09 -7.86 -8.61
CA GLY A 92 47.04 -8.85 -8.87
C GLY A 92 47.45 -10.23 -8.33
N TYR A 93 46.46 -10.99 -7.85
CA TYR A 93 46.66 -12.36 -7.35
C TYR A 93 45.97 -13.42 -8.22
N GLY A 94 45.17 -13.00 -9.21
CA GLY A 94 44.53 -13.92 -10.13
C GLY A 94 45.47 -14.40 -11.23
N PRO A 95 45.10 -15.48 -11.94
CA PRO A 95 45.87 -15.93 -13.10
C PRO A 95 45.86 -14.84 -14.18
N VAL A 96 47.02 -14.50 -14.71
CA VAL A 96 47.17 -13.51 -15.79
C VAL A 96 46.85 -14.18 -17.12
N THR A 97 46.06 -13.52 -17.96
CA THR A 97 45.79 -14.00 -19.33
C THR A 97 46.85 -13.45 -20.27
N ASN A 98 47.63 -14.34 -20.87
CA ASN A 98 48.63 -14.01 -21.90
C ASN A 98 48.52 -14.91 -23.14
N GLN A 99 47.46 -15.70 -23.24
CA GLN A 99 47.20 -16.62 -24.34
C GLN A 99 45.73 -16.47 -24.81
N PRO A 100 45.46 -16.30 -26.12
CA PRO A 100 46.47 -16.09 -27.18
C PRO A 100 47.24 -14.77 -27.03
N ASN A 101 46.65 -13.75 -26.41
CA ASN A 101 47.28 -12.45 -26.17
C ASN A 101 46.95 -11.92 -24.77
N ASP A 102 47.69 -10.90 -24.33
CA ASP A 102 47.28 -10.05 -23.20
C ASP A 102 46.33 -8.93 -23.69
N ASP A 103 45.07 -9.30 -23.93
CA ASP A 103 44.01 -8.38 -24.33
C ASP A 103 42.67 -8.71 -23.65
N ALA A 104 41.70 -7.80 -23.77
CA ALA A 104 40.39 -7.97 -23.15
C ALA A 104 39.60 -9.15 -23.74
N ALA A 105 39.74 -9.42 -25.04
CA ALA A 105 39.02 -10.52 -25.70
C ALA A 105 39.52 -11.89 -25.19
N SER A 106 40.82 -12.06 -25.05
CA SER A 106 41.46 -13.25 -24.49
C SER A 106 41.09 -13.40 -23.02
N PHE A 107 41.08 -12.31 -22.25
CA PHE A 107 40.67 -12.33 -20.85
C PHE A 107 39.22 -12.79 -20.66
N LEU A 108 38.28 -12.23 -21.45
CA LEU A 108 36.86 -12.60 -21.39
C LEU A 108 36.58 -14.04 -21.80
N ASN A 109 37.45 -14.62 -22.64
CA ASN A 109 37.33 -16.00 -23.13
C ASN A 109 38.19 -17.00 -22.33
N ASN A 110 38.92 -16.56 -21.30
CA ASN A 110 39.79 -17.45 -20.55
C ASN A 110 38.96 -18.48 -19.73
N PRO A 111 39.06 -19.78 -20.03
CA PRO A 111 38.23 -20.80 -19.39
C PRO A 111 38.54 -20.96 -17.91
N VAL A 112 39.73 -20.56 -17.43
CA VAL A 112 40.11 -20.63 -16.01
C VAL A 112 39.14 -19.81 -15.16
N TYR A 113 38.80 -18.59 -15.59
CA TYR A 113 37.90 -17.72 -14.83
C TYR A 113 36.50 -18.32 -14.75
N GLY A 114 35.98 -18.78 -15.89
CA GLY A 114 34.63 -19.36 -15.92
C GLY A 114 34.52 -20.70 -15.20
N ASN A 115 35.53 -21.55 -15.29
CA ASN A 115 35.56 -22.81 -14.56
C ASN A 115 35.69 -22.57 -13.04
N THR A 116 36.50 -21.59 -12.63
CA THR A 116 36.63 -21.22 -11.21
C THR A 116 35.32 -20.66 -10.66
N ALA A 117 34.65 -19.78 -11.41
CA ALA A 117 33.35 -19.23 -11.01
C ALA A 117 32.29 -20.35 -10.89
N LYS A 118 32.22 -21.26 -11.85
CA LYS A 118 31.26 -22.38 -11.84
C LYS A 118 31.52 -23.41 -10.74
N SER A 119 32.77 -23.60 -10.33
CA SER A 119 33.14 -24.54 -9.26
C SER A 119 33.12 -23.93 -7.85
N ALA A 120 32.94 -22.61 -7.74
CA ALA A 120 32.98 -21.92 -6.47
C ALA A 120 31.82 -22.33 -5.55
N ALA A 121 32.14 -22.70 -4.32
CA ALA A 121 31.13 -23.09 -3.32
C ALA A 121 30.21 -21.92 -2.95
N ILE A 122 28.95 -22.23 -2.65
CA ILE A 122 27.99 -21.28 -2.08
C ILE A 122 28.30 -21.12 -0.58
N PRO A 123 28.58 -19.91 -0.07
CA PRO A 123 28.83 -19.72 1.35
C PRO A 123 27.58 -20.01 2.20
N VAL A 124 27.81 -20.50 3.42
CA VAL A 124 26.73 -20.79 4.38
C VAL A 124 25.92 -19.52 4.64
N GLY A 125 24.59 -19.63 4.57
CA GLY A 125 23.65 -18.52 4.78
C GLY A 125 23.47 -17.61 3.56
N TYR A 126 24.03 -17.96 2.40
CA TYR A 126 23.86 -17.23 1.15
C TYR A 126 23.17 -18.08 0.07
N GLN A 127 22.46 -17.41 -0.84
CA GLN A 127 22.01 -17.97 -2.12
C GLN A 127 22.86 -17.42 -3.24
N GLN A 128 23.19 -18.25 -4.24
CA GLN A 128 23.78 -17.76 -5.48
C GLN A 128 22.67 -17.22 -6.40
N THR A 129 22.78 -15.95 -6.81
CA THR A 129 21.78 -15.29 -7.67
C THR A 129 22.16 -15.28 -9.15
N PHE A 130 23.46 -15.36 -9.44
CA PHE A 130 24.00 -15.58 -10.78
C PHE A 130 25.40 -16.19 -10.69
N SER A 131 25.81 -16.84 -11.79
CA SER A 131 27.10 -17.50 -11.90
C SER A 131 27.76 -17.19 -13.23
N ASN A 132 29.07 -16.94 -13.20
CA ASN A 132 29.92 -16.76 -14.37
C ASN A 132 29.42 -15.70 -15.38
N LEU A 133 29.13 -14.49 -14.91
CA LEU A 133 28.85 -13.35 -15.79
C LEU A 133 30.12 -12.57 -16.14
N ASN A 134 30.11 -11.91 -17.31
CA ASN A 134 31.17 -11.00 -17.76
C ASN A 134 30.89 -9.53 -17.39
N ALA A 135 30.34 -9.33 -16.20
CA ALA A 135 30.00 -8.03 -15.66
C ALA A 135 30.01 -8.07 -14.12
N SER A 136 30.27 -6.92 -13.50
CA SER A 136 30.11 -6.71 -12.06
C SER A 136 28.76 -6.06 -11.75
N SER A 137 28.31 -6.20 -10.50
CA SER A 137 27.04 -5.64 -10.04
C SER A 137 27.11 -4.12 -9.85
N SER A 138 25.96 -3.47 -10.03
CA SER A 138 25.68 -2.08 -9.70
C SER A 138 24.42 -2.06 -8.83
N ALA A 139 24.52 -2.65 -7.64
CA ALA A 139 23.37 -2.84 -6.74
C ALA A 139 23.16 -1.64 -5.79
N TYR A 140 22.09 -1.68 -4.99
CA TYR A 140 21.81 -0.66 -3.99
C TYR A 140 22.88 -0.67 -2.87
N GLY A 141 23.22 0.52 -2.37
CA GLY A 141 24.07 0.69 -1.19
C GLY A 141 25.48 0.13 -1.34
N TYR A 142 26.26 0.57 -2.34
CA TYR A 142 27.67 0.17 -2.51
C TYR A 142 28.49 0.39 -1.22
N ILE A 143 28.93 -0.69 -0.57
CA ILE A 143 29.63 -0.59 0.72
C ILE A 143 31.13 -0.43 0.50
N THR A 144 31.76 -1.42 -0.12
CA THR A 144 33.21 -1.46 -0.32
C THR A 144 33.59 -2.53 -1.32
N PHE A 145 34.80 -2.46 -1.85
CA PHE A 145 35.47 -3.62 -2.44
C PHE A 145 36.74 -3.98 -1.67
N THR A 146 37.20 -5.22 -1.89
CA THR A 146 38.51 -5.70 -1.46
C THR A 146 39.10 -6.67 -2.45
N ASN A 147 40.43 -6.65 -2.58
CA ASN A 147 41.16 -7.59 -3.41
C ASN A 147 41.52 -8.85 -2.61
N LEU A 148 41.03 -10.01 -3.08
CA LEU A 148 41.34 -11.31 -2.48
C LEU A 148 42.57 -11.93 -3.13
N LYS A 149 43.26 -12.79 -2.37
CA LYS A 149 44.40 -13.58 -2.87
C LYS A 149 43.97 -14.81 -3.68
N SER A 150 42.72 -15.24 -3.54
CA SER A 150 42.13 -16.35 -4.28
C SER A 150 40.64 -16.12 -4.47
N TYR A 151 40.02 -16.84 -5.41
CA TYR A 151 38.58 -16.78 -5.64
C TYR A 151 37.84 -17.54 -4.53
N ASN A 152 37.74 -16.91 -3.36
CA ASN A 152 37.18 -17.52 -2.15
C ASN A 152 35.88 -16.82 -1.75
N THR A 153 34.76 -17.46 -2.09
CA THR A 153 33.41 -16.99 -1.79
C THR A 153 33.15 -16.92 -0.28
N THR A 154 33.70 -17.85 0.50
CA THR A 154 33.54 -17.88 1.97
C THR A 154 34.24 -16.68 2.62
N GLN A 155 35.44 -16.32 2.17
CA GLN A 155 36.12 -15.13 2.66
C GLN A 155 35.36 -13.85 2.31
N CYS A 156 34.78 -13.77 1.11
CA CYS A 156 33.96 -12.61 0.74
C CYS A 156 32.68 -12.51 1.59
N ALA A 157 32.00 -13.63 1.84
CA ALA A 157 30.85 -13.70 2.73
C ALA A 157 31.19 -13.30 4.18
N LEU A 158 32.34 -13.71 4.71
CA LEU A 158 32.80 -13.30 6.04
C LEU A 158 33.04 -11.79 6.14
N LYS A 159 33.52 -11.16 5.05
CA LYS A 159 33.65 -9.70 4.98
C LYS A 159 32.28 -9.03 4.93
N CYS A 160 31.34 -9.56 4.15
CA CYS A 160 29.97 -9.09 4.13
C CYS A 160 29.31 -9.17 5.52
N SER A 161 29.46 -10.30 6.22
CA SER A 161 28.89 -10.51 7.56
C SER A 161 29.40 -9.51 8.61
N LYS A 162 30.60 -8.94 8.40
CA LYS A 162 31.19 -7.92 9.29
C LYS A 162 30.89 -6.49 8.85
N ALA A 163 30.43 -6.30 7.61
CA ALA A 163 30.10 -5.00 7.06
C ALA A 163 28.66 -4.65 7.40
N ALA A 164 28.46 -3.58 8.17
CA ALA A 164 27.13 -3.13 8.56
C ALA A 164 26.23 -2.91 7.33
N GLY A 165 25.05 -3.54 7.34
CA GLY A 165 24.06 -3.45 6.26
C GLY A 165 24.41 -4.24 4.99
N CYS A 166 25.47 -5.07 4.98
CA CYS A 166 25.76 -5.89 3.81
C CYS A 166 24.72 -7.00 3.62
N MET A 167 24.06 -6.99 2.47
CA MET A 167 23.06 -7.97 2.09
C MET A 167 23.52 -8.87 0.94
N GLY A 168 24.47 -8.42 0.13
CA GLY A 168 24.93 -9.19 -1.00
C GLY A 168 26.34 -8.82 -1.37
N PHE A 169 26.98 -9.71 -2.13
CA PHE A 169 28.28 -9.45 -2.70
C PHE A 169 28.39 -10.11 -4.06
N ASN A 170 29.22 -9.54 -4.92
CA ASN A 170 29.70 -10.24 -6.11
C ASN A 170 31.21 -10.38 -6.06
N ILE A 171 31.70 -11.54 -6.50
CA ILE A 171 33.12 -11.88 -6.59
C ILE A 171 33.47 -12.19 -8.04
N TYR A 172 34.56 -11.61 -8.54
CA TYR A 172 34.91 -11.69 -9.96
C TYR A 172 36.40 -11.49 -10.23
N PHE A 173 36.85 -11.85 -11.43
CA PHE A 173 38.15 -11.49 -11.96
C PHE A 173 38.04 -10.18 -12.75
N GLU A 174 38.92 -9.23 -12.46
CA GLU A 174 39.03 -7.95 -13.16
C GLU A 174 40.39 -7.86 -13.86
N ARG A 175 40.37 -7.52 -15.15
CA ARG A 175 41.58 -7.21 -15.91
C ARG A 175 41.98 -5.77 -15.58
N ASN A 176 43.08 -5.60 -14.87
CA ASN A 176 43.60 -4.28 -14.50
C ASN A 176 44.96 -4.04 -15.15
N PRO A 177 45.32 -2.79 -15.42
CA PRO A 177 46.65 -2.49 -15.93
C PRO A 177 47.67 -2.62 -14.79
N SER A 178 48.90 -3.05 -15.10
CA SER A 178 50.01 -3.11 -14.13
C SER A 178 50.56 -1.73 -13.76
N LYS A 179 50.27 -0.73 -14.58
CA LYS A 179 50.64 0.68 -14.38
C LYS A 179 49.45 1.56 -14.72
N THR A 180 49.30 2.72 -14.09
CA THR A 180 48.31 3.73 -14.44
C THR A 180 48.48 4.11 -15.92
N PRO A 181 47.55 3.75 -16.83
CA PRO A 181 47.68 4.02 -18.26
C PRO A 181 47.81 5.52 -18.54
N ASP A 182 48.76 5.86 -19.40
CA ASP A 182 49.01 7.21 -19.87
C ASP A 182 49.07 7.24 -21.40
N LYS A 183 48.45 8.24 -22.00
CA LYS A 183 48.26 8.34 -23.46
C LYS A 183 49.56 8.25 -24.26
N THR A 184 50.68 8.75 -23.74
CA THR A 184 51.95 8.84 -24.49
C THR A 184 53.03 7.92 -23.96
N GLN A 185 53.08 7.68 -22.64
CA GLN A 185 54.16 6.93 -22.00
C GLN A 185 53.86 5.44 -21.85
N CYS A 186 52.61 5.08 -21.54
CA CYS A 186 52.19 3.69 -21.36
C CYS A 186 50.69 3.54 -21.69
N PRO A 187 50.30 3.65 -22.96
CA PRO A 187 48.88 3.71 -23.33
C PRO A 187 48.15 2.37 -23.13
N ASN A 188 48.89 1.26 -23.21
CA ASN A 188 48.40 -0.10 -22.99
C ASN A 188 49.45 -0.92 -22.22
N PRO A 189 49.62 -0.72 -20.91
CA PRO A 189 50.58 -1.48 -20.12
C PRO A 189 50.14 -2.95 -19.99
N ALA A 190 51.07 -3.84 -19.63
CA ALA A 190 50.78 -5.24 -19.35
C ALA A 190 49.68 -5.37 -18.29
N SER A 191 48.81 -6.38 -18.41
CA SER A 191 47.74 -6.60 -17.44
C SER A 191 48.19 -7.37 -16.20
N LEU A 192 47.39 -7.20 -15.15
CA LEU A 192 47.34 -8.07 -13.99
C LEU A 192 45.87 -8.43 -13.73
N THR A 193 45.65 -9.49 -12.97
CA THR A 193 44.31 -9.96 -12.64
C THR A 193 44.01 -9.74 -11.17
N GLN A 194 43.02 -8.90 -10.89
CA GLN A 194 42.51 -8.71 -9.53
C GLN A 194 41.32 -9.63 -9.29
N ILE A 195 41.25 -10.21 -8.08
CA ILE A 195 40.09 -10.98 -7.64
C ILE A 195 39.29 -10.06 -6.72
N ARG A 196 38.25 -9.45 -7.27
CA ARG A 196 37.43 -8.45 -6.58
C ARG A 196 36.36 -9.14 -5.75
N CYS A 197 36.21 -8.76 -4.50
CA CYS A 197 35.06 -9.03 -3.67
C CYS A 197 34.38 -7.70 -3.36
N VAL A 198 33.17 -7.49 -3.88
CA VAL A 198 32.45 -6.22 -3.79
C VAL A 198 31.18 -6.41 -2.99
N LEU A 199 31.00 -5.58 -1.96
CA LEU A 199 29.92 -5.67 -0.97
C LEU A 199 28.84 -4.64 -1.24
N TRP A 200 27.59 -5.07 -1.12
CA TRP A 200 26.41 -4.28 -1.44
C TRP A 200 25.39 -4.34 -0.30
N GLY A 201 24.73 -3.21 -0.10
CA GLY A 201 23.64 -3.04 0.83
C GLY A 201 22.33 -3.62 0.33
N GLY A 202 22.18 -3.95 -0.95
CA GLY A 202 21.02 -4.65 -1.51
C GLY A 202 21.39 -5.94 -2.23
N ALA A 203 20.39 -6.67 -2.70
CA ALA A 203 20.61 -7.89 -3.48
C ALA A 203 21.35 -7.61 -4.80
N VAL A 204 22.37 -8.44 -5.07
CA VAL A 204 22.99 -8.54 -6.38
C VAL A 204 22.18 -9.51 -7.25
N THR A 205 21.84 -9.10 -8.46
CA THR A 205 21.00 -9.90 -9.39
C THR A 205 21.58 -9.83 -10.79
N THR A 206 21.18 -10.73 -11.69
CA THR A 206 21.56 -10.65 -13.11
C THR A 206 21.19 -9.30 -13.72
N ALA A 207 20.01 -8.74 -13.36
CA ALA A 207 19.49 -7.51 -13.94
C ALA A 207 20.31 -6.26 -13.57
N ASN A 208 20.87 -6.22 -12.36
CA ASN A 208 21.76 -5.15 -11.92
C ASN A 208 23.26 -5.47 -12.12
N THR A 209 23.60 -6.58 -12.79
CA THR A 209 24.97 -6.98 -13.10
C THR A 209 25.34 -6.60 -14.53
N VAL A 210 25.55 -5.31 -14.72
CA VAL A 210 25.68 -4.66 -16.04
C VAL A 210 27.00 -3.91 -16.24
N ASN A 211 27.84 -3.79 -15.20
CA ASN A 211 29.12 -3.09 -15.32
C ASN A 211 30.16 -4.02 -15.97
N THR A 212 30.32 -3.88 -17.28
CA THR A 212 31.26 -4.67 -18.11
C THR A 212 32.70 -4.17 -18.07
N GLY A 213 32.98 -3.14 -17.26
CA GLY A 213 34.29 -2.50 -17.17
C GLY A 213 34.35 -1.18 -17.94
N ARG A 214 35.57 -0.74 -18.28
CA ARG A 214 35.80 0.56 -18.91
C ARG A 214 37.01 0.56 -19.82
N LYS A 215 37.04 1.51 -20.75
CA LYS A 215 38.25 1.86 -21.49
C LYS A 215 39.05 2.90 -20.71
N TRP A 216 40.36 2.69 -20.55
CA TRP A 216 41.30 3.60 -19.92
C TRP A 216 42.50 3.79 -20.85
N GLU A 217 42.52 4.90 -21.58
CA GLU A 217 43.40 5.09 -22.74
C GLU A 217 43.23 3.96 -23.78
N GLN A 218 44.30 3.23 -24.12
CA GLN A 218 44.23 2.06 -25.01
C GLN A 218 43.99 0.75 -24.24
N PHE A 219 44.10 0.77 -22.91
CA PHE A 219 43.83 -0.39 -22.07
C PHE A 219 42.32 -0.58 -21.85
N GLN A 220 41.86 -1.83 -21.89
CA GLN A 220 40.48 -2.19 -21.56
C GLN A 220 40.44 -2.97 -20.25
N VAL A 221 39.76 -2.38 -19.25
CA VAL A 221 39.38 -3.04 -18.01
C VAL A 221 38.09 -3.81 -18.30
N VAL A 222 38.10 -5.11 -18.04
CA VAL A 222 36.96 -6.01 -18.26
C VAL A 222 36.79 -6.96 -17.08
N VAL A 223 35.57 -7.48 -16.93
CA VAL A 223 35.19 -8.38 -15.84
C VAL A 223 34.84 -9.76 -16.40
N ALA A 224 35.33 -10.82 -15.75
CA ALA A 224 35.01 -12.20 -16.10
C ALA A 224 34.78 -13.06 -14.84
N GLY A 225 34.06 -14.17 -15.00
CA GLY A 225 33.83 -15.13 -13.91
C GLY A 225 33.13 -14.53 -12.70
N SER A 226 32.15 -13.65 -12.91
CA SER A 226 31.44 -12.97 -11.83
C SER A 226 30.32 -13.85 -11.26
N ASN A 227 30.37 -14.10 -9.95
CA ASN A 227 29.30 -14.75 -9.21
C ASN A 227 28.66 -13.76 -8.22
N GLY A 228 27.34 -13.84 -8.07
CA GLY A 228 26.57 -13.04 -7.14
C GLY A 228 25.98 -13.88 -6.02
N TYR A 229 26.08 -13.39 -4.80
CA TYR A 229 25.56 -14.05 -3.61
C TYR A 229 24.77 -13.06 -2.76
N VAL A 230 23.60 -13.47 -2.28
CA VAL A 230 22.72 -12.67 -1.43
C VAL A 230 22.48 -13.42 -0.12
N SER A 231 22.59 -12.69 1.00
CA SER A 231 22.33 -13.22 2.34
C SER A 231 20.88 -13.67 2.43
N GLN A 232 20.67 -14.88 2.92
CA GLN A 232 19.34 -15.39 3.27
C GLN A 232 18.86 -14.85 4.61
N ASN A 233 19.75 -14.21 5.39
CA ASN A 233 19.47 -13.75 6.73
C ASN A 233 19.57 -12.22 6.80
N ILE A 234 18.53 -11.57 7.29
CA ILE A 234 18.53 -10.14 7.64
C ILE A 234 18.34 -10.04 9.14
N ALA A 235 19.17 -9.20 9.77
CA ALA A 235 19.06 -8.96 11.21
C ALA A 235 17.68 -8.38 11.55
N ALA A 236 17.00 -9.01 12.51
CA ALA A 236 15.77 -8.50 13.08
C ALA A 236 16.04 -7.17 13.82
N PRO A 237 15.26 -6.12 13.54
CA PRO A 237 15.31 -4.91 14.35
C PRO A 237 14.87 -5.20 15.78
N SER A 238 15.44 -4.45 16.74
CA SER A 238 15.10 -4.59 18.16
C SER A 238 13.59 -4.39 18.37
N GLY A 239 12.94 -5.31 19.09
CA GLY A 239 11.50 -5.27 19.34
C GLY A 239 10.61 -5.84 18.21
N TYR A 240 11.21 -6.37 17.15
CA TYR A 240 10.49 -6.98 16.03
C TYR A 240 10.82 -8.47 15.87
N SER A 241 9.96 -9.17 15.13
CA SER A 241 10.13 -10.57 14.72
C SER A 241 11.37 -10.77 13.85
N ASP A 242 11.74 -12.03 13.64
CA ASP A 242 12.66 -12.39 12.55
C ASP A 242 12.08 -11.98 11.18
N ALA A 243 12.98 -11.79 10.22
CA ALA A 243 12.63 -11.38 8.88
C ALA A 243 11.87 -12.49 8.14
N THR A 244 10.67 -12.18 7.63
CA THR A 244 9.98 -13.06 6.68
C THR A 244 10.26 -12.58 5.26
N PHE A 245 11.01 -13.37 4.49
CA PHE A 245 11.38 -13.06 3.11
C PHE A 245 10.21 -13.26 2.14
N LEU A 246 9.97 -12.26 1.29
CA LEU A 246 8.90 -12.21 0.29
C LEU A 246 9.42 -12.08 -1.15
N ASP A 247 10.73 -12.25 -1.35
CA ASP A 247 11.39 -12.15 -2.66
C ASP A 247 11.13 -10.82 -3.38
N LYS A 248 10.29 -10.85 -4.42
CA LYS A 248 9.98 -9.72 -5.31
C LYS A 248 8.57 -9.19 -5.15
N ALA A 249 7.89 -9.59 -4.07
CA ALA A 249 6.55 -9.13 -3.76
C ALA A 249 6.51 -8.38 -2.42
N ALA A 250 5.70 -7.33 -2.37
CA ALA A 250 5.35 -6.59 -1.18
C ALA A 250 3.92 -6.91 -0.74
N ILE A 251 3.64 -6.64 0.53
CA ILE A 251 2.30 -6.74 1.08
C ILE A 251 1.38 -5.76 0.37
N ASN A 252 0.30 -6.31 -0.18
CA ASN A 252 -0.86 -5.59 -0.66
C ASN A 252 -2.00 -5.86 0.33
N ALA A 253 -2.03 -5.07 1.41
CA ALA A 253 -2.97 -5.31 2.49
C ALA A 253 -4.40 -4.98 2.04
N PRO A 254 -5.35 -5.92 2.11
CA PRO A 254 -6.75 -5.58 1.95
C PRO A 254 -7.26 -4.79 3.16
N PHE A 255 -8.50 -4.28 3.07
CA PHE A 255 -9.24 -3.94 4.28
C PHE A 255 -9.36 -5.19 5.18
N ASP A 256 -9.37 -4.99 6.49
CA ASP A 256 -9.71 -6.08 7.40
C ASP A 256 -11.17 -6.54 7.20
N THR A 257 -11.59 -7.60 7.90
CA THR A 257 -12.93 -8.16 7.74
C THR A 257 -14.06 -7.22 8.20
N LEU A 258 -13.74 -6.09 8.84
CA LEU A 258 -14.67 -5.04 9.22
C LEU A 258 -14.56 -3.78 8.34
N GLY A 259 -13.74 -3.81 7.29
CA GLY A 259 -13.57 -2.69 6.35
C GLY A 259 -12.52 -1.66 6.76
N TYR A 260 -11.73 -1.94 7.80
CA TYR A 260 -10.70 -1.02 8.29
C TYR A 260 -9.39 -1.14 7.49
N ASN A 261 -8.82 0.01 7.14
CA ASN A 261 -7.53 0.10 6.46
C ASN A 261 -6.41 0.13 7.50
N THR A 262 -5.54 -0.87 7.45
CA THR A 262 -4.40 -0.96 8.36
C THR A 262 -3.17 -0.22 7.85
N TYR A 263 -3.14 0.21 6.58
CA TYR A 263 -1.98 0.90 6.01
C TYR A 263 -1.84 2.30 6.62
N MET A 264 -0.65 2.59 7.13
CA MET A 264 -0.33 3.84 7.82
C MET A 264 0.56 4.78 7.00
N GLY A 265 0.82 4.44 5.75
CA GLY A 265 1.72 5.19 4.87
C GLY A 265 3.10 4.55 4.75
N SER A 266 4.01 5.29 4.11
CA SER A 266 5.33 4.78 3.76
C SER A 266 6.44 5.80 3.98
N LYS A 267 7.68 5.29 3.97
CA LYS A 267 8.90 6.10 3.87
C LYS A 267 9.83 5.51 2.82
N LEU A 268 10.62 6.37 2.19
CA LEU A 268 11.67 5.99 1.26
C LEU A 268 13.04 6.47 1.77
N PHE A 269 14.01 5.56 1.77
CA PHE A 269 15.41 5.84 2.08
C PHE A 269 16.26 5.66 0.83
N THR A 270 16.85 6.73 0.33
CA THR A 270 17.65 6.73 -0.91
C THR A 270 19.16 6.63 -0.64
N SER A 271 19.56 6.67 0.63
CA SER A 271 20.96 6.69 1.05
C SER A 271 21.26 5.58 2.05
N GLY A 272 22.51 5.07 2.01
CA GLY A 272 22.98 4.00 2.87
C GLY A 272 22.71 2.59 2.35
N PRO A 273 23.18 1.56 3.07
CA PRO A 273 22.83 0.17 2.78
C PRO A 273 21.40 -0.13 3.25
N PHE A 274 20.82 -1.23 2.76
CA PHE A 274 19.53 -1.67 3.26
C PHE A 274 19.64 -2.03 4.74
N ASN A 275 18.70 -1.50 5.53
CA ASN A 275 18.69 -1.68 6.97
C ASN A 275 17.24 -1.69 7.46
N ALA A 276 16.75 -2.86 7.87
CA ALA A 276 15.39 -3.00 8.39
C ALA A 276 15.15 -2.12 9.65
N THR A 277 16.21 -1.76 10.37
CA THR A 277 16.14 -0.84 11.52
C THR A 277 15.60 0.54 11.12
N LEU A 278 15.84 1.01 9.88
CA LEU A 278 15.29 2.30 9.44
C LEU A 278 13.75 2.28 9.39
N CYS A 279 13.16 1.18 8.93
CA CYS A 279 11.71 1.02 8.92
C CYS A 279 11.14 0.81 10.33
N ALA A 280 11.87 0.09 11.19
CA ALA A 280 11.50 -0.07 12.59
C ALA A 280 11.49 1.27 13.34
N GLU A 281 12.52 2.11 13.15
CA GLU A 281 12.57 3.45 13.74
C GLU A 281 11.50 4.38 13.16
N ALA A 282 11.20 4.30 11.86
CA ALA A 282 10.08 5.03 11.27
C ALA A 282 8.73 4.61 11.89
N CYS A 283 8.52 3.31 12.07
CA CYS A 283 7.34 2.73 12.70
C CYS A 283 7.22 3.18 14.19
N ASN A 284 8.32 3.13 14.94
CA ASN A 284 8.39 3.59 16.32
C ASN A 284 8.16 5.10 16.45
N ALA A 285 8.76 5.91 15.58
CA ALA A 285 8.56 7.36 15.56
C ALA A 285 7.10 7.72 15.26
N GLN A 286 6.46 7.01 14.32
CA GLN A 286 5.02 7.18 14.05
C GLN A 286 4.17 6.84 15.28
N ASN A 287 4.56 5.83 16.07
CA ASN A 287 3.87 5.50 17.33
C ASN A 287 3.96 6.63 18.34
N VAL A 288 5.16 7.17 18.56
CA VAL A 288 5.38 8.31 19.46
C VAL A 288 4.54 9.51 19.02
N TYR A 289 4.55 9.84 17.73
CA TYR A 289 3.78 10.95 17.18
C TYR A 289 2.27 10.75 17.40
N ASN A 290 1.73 9.59 17.04
CA ASN A 290 0.29 9.32 17.15
C ASN A 290 -0.19 9.28 18.60
N LEU A 291 0.63 8.78 19.53
CA LEU A 291 0.32 8.80 20.97
C LEU A 291 0.32 10.23 21.54
N ALA A 292 1.20 11.11 21.05
CA ALA A 292 1.24 12.51 21.45
C ALA A 292 0.12 13.35 20.80
N HIS A 293 -0.44 12.89 19.67
CA HIS A 293 -1.49 13.58 18.91
C HIS A 293 -2.71 12.67 18.72
N PRO A 294 -3.39 12.28 19.83
CA PRO A 294 -4.57 11.43 19.73
C PRO A 294 -5.68 12.13 18.93
N PRO A 295 -6.52 11.38 18.19
CA PRO A 295 -7.65 11.95 17.47
C PRO A 295 -8.59 12.71 18.39
N THR A 296 -8.91 13.96 18.04
CA THR A 296 -9.82 14.82 18.84
C THR A 296 -11.27 14.34 18.81
N ASP A 297 -11.61 13.48 17.86
CA ASP A 297 -12.95 12.99 17.61
C ASP A 297 -13.28 11.70 18.39
N GLY A 298 -12.36 11.26 19.26
CA GLY A 298 -12.47 10.08 20.11
C GLY A 298 -12.06 8.76 19.43
N SER A 299 -11.60 8.81 18.18
CA SER A 299 -11.13 7.62 17.47
C SER A 299 -9.90 6.99 18.14
N PRO A 300 -9.72 5.66 18.06
CA PRO A 300 -8.56 5.00 18.64
C PRO A 300 -7.25 5.53 18.05
N VAL A 301 -6.24 5.69 18.91
CA VAL A 301 -4.88 6.00 18.45
C VAL A 301 -4.34 4.83 17.64
N GLN A 302 -3.94 5.11 16.40
CA GLN A 302 -3.31 4.10 15.55
C GLN A 302 -1.82 4.03 15.85
N THR A 303 -1.30 2.81 15.97
CA THR A 303 0.13 2.56 16.15
C THR A 303 0.58 1.55 15.12
N CYS A 304 1.75 1.78 14.52
CA CYS A 304 2.44 0.88 13.63
C CYS A 304 2.94 -0.34 14.40
N GLN A 305 2.50 -1.52 13.94
CA GLN A 305 2.84 -2.82 14.52
C GLN A 305 3.47 -3.77 13.51
N PHE A 306 3.51 -3.38 12.24
CA PHE A 306 4.04 -4.20 11.17
C PHE A 306 4.61 -3.31 10.08
N PHE A 307 5.71 -3.75 9.47
CA PHE A 307 6.21 -3.10 8.27
C PHE A 307 6.70 -4.11 7.25
N ASN A 308 6.56 -3.74 5.98
CA ASN A 308 7.19 -4.40 4.86
C ASN A 308 8.25 -3.48 4.26
N THR A 309 9.49 -3.94 4.21
CA THR A 309 10.60 -3.22 3.61
C THR A 309 11.15 -3.92 2.39
N TYR A 310 11.48 -3.15 1.35
CA TYR A 310 11.98 -3.69 0.09
C TYR A 310 12.79 -2.64 -0.68
N ILE A 311 13.63 -3.10 -1.60
CA ILE A 311 14.29 -2.23 -2.56
C ILE A 311 13.35 -1.97 -3.75
N MET A 312 13.12 -0.70 -4.04
CA MET A 312 12.48 -0.30 -5.29
C MET A 312 13.52 -0.10 -6.38
N SER A 313 13.25 -0.59 -7.59
CA SER A 313 14.11 -0.39 -8.76
C SER A 313 13.32 0.09 -9.96
N LEU A 314 13.91 1.00 -10.73
CA LEU A 314 13.41 1.45 -12.02
C LEU A 314 13.95 0.55 -13.15
N ASN A 315 13.03 0.05 -13.97
CA ASN A 315 13.27 -0.80 -15.13
C ASN A 315 14.14 -2.03 -14.83
N GLY A 316 14.07 -2.53 -13.58
CA GLY A 316 14.87 -3.65 -13.09
C GLY A 316 16.39 -3.39 -12.98
N LYS A 317 16.84 -2.16 -13.21
CA LYS A 317 18.27 -1.82 -13.33
C LYS A 317 18.72 -0.83 -12.27
N THR A 318 17.98 0.26 -12.10
CA THR A 318 18.40 1.37 -11.23
C THR A 318 17.69 1.25 -9.89
N ALA A 319 18.44 0.96 -8.83
CA ALA A 319 17.87 1.00 -7.49
C ALA A 319 17.51 2.45 -7.10
N LEU A 320 16.25 2.66 -6.72
CA LEU A 320 15.72 3.96 -6.29
C LEU A 320 15.86 4.16 -4.77
N GLY A 321 15.73 3.10 -3.99
CA GLY A 321 15.86 3.19 -2.54
C GLY A 321 15.24 2.01 -1.78
N GLN A 322 15.42 2.02 -0.46
CA GLN A 322 14.70 1.16 0.47
C GLN A 322 13.36 1.80 0.82
N TYR A 323 12.27 1.16 0.40
CA TYR A 323 10.91 1.53 0.74
C TYR A 323 10.48 0.82 2.03
N CYS A 324 9.71 1.51 2.86
CA CYS A 324 9.11 0.98 4.08
C CYS A 324 7.61 1.26 4.04
N ALA A 325 6.78 0.23 3.84
CA ALA A 325 5.34 0.32 4.03
C ALA A 325 5.01 -0.05 5.48
N MET A 326 4.26 0.81 6.18
CA MET A 326 3.94 0.65 7.60
C MET A 326 2.45 0.35 7.80
N TYR A 327 2.14 -0.50 8.77
CA TYR A 327 0.77 -0.96 9.02
C TYR A 327 0.49 -1.03 10.52
N SER A 328 -0.77 -0.79 10.89
CA SER A 328 -1.25 -0.91 12.26
C SER A 328 -1.45 -2.36 12.72
N SER A 329 -1.32 -3.33 11.80
CA SER A 329 -1.42 -4.75 12.10
C SER A 329 -0.66 -5.62 11.11
N ALA A 330 -0.23 -6.80 11.56
CA ALA A 330 0.54 -7.75 10.80
C ALA A 330 -0.29 -8.46 9.73
N TRP A 331 0.33 -8.69 8.58
CA TRP A 331 -0.25 -9.42 7.47
C TRP A 331 0.55 -10.67 7.14
N SER A 332 -0.17 -11.75 6.83
CA SER A 332 0.43 -12.99 6.34
C SER A 332 1.05 -12.79 4.95
N ASN A 333 2.12 -13.56 4.67
CA ASN A 333 2.78 -13.61 3.36
C ASN A 333 1.85 -13.93 2.18
N LYS A 334 0.65 -14.51 2.40
CA LYS A 334 -0.35 -14.71 1.35
C LYS A 334 -0.84 -13.40 0.71
N TYR A 335 -0.64 -12.27 1.38
CA TYR A 335 -0.94 -10.94 0.87
C TYR A 335 0.26 -10.27 0.19
N ALA A 336 1.39 -10.96 0.04
CA ALA A 336 2.53 -10.48 -0.74
C ALA A 336 2.24 -10.60 -2.24
N THR A 337 1.37 -9.72 -2.75
CA THR A 337 0.90 -9.75 -4.15
C THR A 337 1.24 -8.47 -4.92
N ASN A 338 1.73 -7.42 -4.25
CA ASN A 338 2.21 -6.22 -4.92
C ASN A 338 3.59 -6.52 -5.53
N THR A 339 3.73 -6.52 -6.85
CA THR A 339 4.99 -6.85 -7.54
C THR A 339 5.64 -5.64 -8.21
N GLY A 340 5.13 -4.44 -7.93
CA GLY A 340 5.55 -3.21 -8.59
C GLY A 340 4.39 -2.48 -9.25
N ALA A 341 4.73 -1.40 -9.95
CA ALA A 341 3.79 -0.55 -10.66
C ALA A 341 4.34 -0.14 -12.03
N TRP A 342 3.44 0.29 -12.91
CA TRP A 342 3.79 0.91 -14.18
C TRP A 342 3.45 2.39 -14.15
N ASN A 343 4.32 3.22 -14.71
CA ASN A 343 4.02 4.61 -15.02
C ASN A 343 4.47 4.91 -16.45
N GLY A 344 3.52 4.97 -17.38
CA GLY A 344 3.84 5.00 -18.80
C GLY A 344 4.70 3.80 -19.21
N ASN A 345 5.90 4.07 -19.75
CA ASN A 345 6.85 3.03 -20.17
C ASN A 345 7.78 2.56 -19.05
N ASP A 346 7.78 3.24 -17.90
CA ASP A 346 8.66 2.93 -16.79
C ASP A 346 8.04 1.88 -15.87
N ARG A 347 8.84 0.85 -15.56
CA ARG A 347 8.46 -0.23 -14.65
C ARG A 347 9.17 -0.07 -13.32
N TYR A 348 8.39 0.12 -12.25
CA TYR A 348 8.85 0.09 -10.88
C TYR A 348 8.75 -1.35 -10.38
N THR A 349 9.87 -1.93 -9.98
CA THR A 349 9.95 -3.34 -9.55
C THR A 349 10.43 -3.45 -8.12
N ILE A 350 9.82 -4.39 -7.39
CA ILE A 350 10.17 -4.73 -6.01
C ILE A 350 11.21 -5.85 -6.01
N GLY A 351 12.20 -5.74 -5.12
CA GLY A 351 13.13 -6.82 -4.82
C GLY A 351 13.64 -6.73 -3.39
N SER A 352 14.21 -7.83 -2.88
CA SER A 352 14.70 -7.89 -1.50
C SER A 352 13.62 -7.49 -0.49
N SER A 353 12.42 -8.08 -0.63
CA SER A 353 11.27 -7.75 0.23
C SER A 353 11.24 -8.59 1.49
N TYR A 354 11.04 -7.94 2.64
CA TYR A 354 10.99 -8.55 3.95
C TYR A 354 9.90 -7.93 4.80
N THR A 355 9.29 -8.73 5.66
CA THR A 355 8.29 -8.27 6.62
C THR A 355 8.71 -8.56 8.04
N PHE A 356 8.27 -7.67 8.92
CA PHE A 356 8.57 -7.69 10.35
C PHE A 356 7.32 -7.22 11.11
N PHE A 357 6.96 -7.92 12.19
CA PHE A 357 5.90 -7.50 13.11
C PHE A 357 6.49 -7.23 14.50
N ASN A 358 5.85 -6.35 15.25
CA ASN A 358 6.19 -6.08 16.64
C ASN A 358 6.02 -7.37 17.45
N SER A 359 7.09 -7.79 18.14
CA SER A 359 7.16 -9.08 18.81
C SER A 359 6.28 -9.17 20.07
N THR A 360 5.90 -8.03 20.63
CA THR A 360 5.01 -7.95 21.81
C THR A 360 3.55 -7.86 21.40
N ASN A 361 3.25 -7.09 20.34
CA ASN A 361 1.88 -6.92 19.85
C ASN A 361 1.89 -6.74 18.32
N PRO A 362 1.57 -7.77 17.52
CA PRO A 362 1.55 -7.66 16.06
C PRO A 362 0.38 -6.81 15.52
N GLY A 363 -0.41 -6.17 16.39
CA GLY A 363 -1.63 -5.46 16.05
C GLY A 363 -2.86 -6.36 16.08
N THR A 364 -4.03 -5.73 16.12
CA THR A 364 -5.33 -6.43 16.25
C THR A 364 -6.13 -6.28 14.97
N THR A 365 -6.40 -7.41 14.31
CA THR A 365 -7.33 -7.48 13.19
C THR A 365 -8.37 -8.59 13.42
N PRO A 366 -9.68 -8.31 13.22
CA PRO A 366 -10.21 -7.01 12.81
C PRO A 366 -10.31 -6.01 13.97
N ASN A 367 -10.22 -4.71 13.68
CA ASN A 367 -10.31 -3.64 14.68
C ASN A 367 -11.64 -2.89 14.58
N ALA A 368 -12.64 -3.30 15.36
CA ALA A 368 -13.98 -2.73 15.30
C ALA A 368 -14.01 -1.22 15.64
N ALA A 369 -13.26 -0.78 16.64
CA ALA A 369 -13.25 0.62 17.04
C ALA A 369 -12.64 1.52 15.94
N ALA A 370 -11.55 1.06 15.32
CA ALA A 370 -10.93 1.78 14.20
C ALA A 370 -11.78 1.74 12.92
N ALA A 371 -12.47 0.62 12.66
CA ALA A 371 -13.43 0.52 11.56
C ALA A 371 -14.60 1.49 11.71
N ILE A 372 -15.16 1.64 12.92
CA ILE A 372 -16.23 2.60 13.21
C ILE A 372 -15.75 4.04 13.01
N ALA A 373 -14.56 4.36 13.52
CA ALA A 373 -13.93 5.66 13.34
C ALA A 373 -13.72 6.00 11.85
N GLN A 374 -13.15 5.07 11.07
CA GLN A 374 -12.93 5.25 9.64
C GLN A 374 -14.25 5.43 8.88
N ALA A 375 -15.26 4.61 9.17
CA ALA A 375 -16.58 4.73 8.55
C ALA A 375 -17.23 6.08 8.87
N LYS A 376 -17.12 6.55 10.12
CA LYS A 376 -17.64 7.86 10.55
C LYS A 376 -16.98 8.99 9.77
N GLU A 377 -15.66 8.98 9.63
CA GLU A 377 -14.92 9.99 8.88
C GLU A 377 -15.35 9.99 7.40
N GLU A 378 -15.40 8.82 6.77
CA GLU A 378 -15.79 8.68 5.36
C GLU A 378 -17.22 9.14 5.06
N ILE A 379 -18.16 8.84 5.97
CA ILE A 379 -19.53 9.35 5.89
C ILE A 379 -19.52 10.88 6.01
N GLY A 380 -18.72 11.43 6.93
CA GLY A 380 -18.55 12.86 7.15
C GLY A 380 -18.07 13.59 5.91
N VAL A 381 -16.89 13.21 5.38
CA VAL A 381 -16.26 13.85 4.22
C VAL A 381 -17.08 13.67 2.93
N SER A 382 -17.81 12.56 2.81
CA SER A 382 -18.67 12.30 1.65
C SER A 382 -20.05 12.94 1.77
N SER A 383 -20.34 13.66 2.87
CA SER A 383 -21.64 14.28 3.16
C SER A 383 -22.82 13.28 3.10
N LEU A 384 -22.62 12.07 3.63
CA LEU A 384 -23.58 10.95 3.58
C LEU A 384 -24.51 10.87 4.81
N GLN A 385 -24.72 11.97 5.54
CA GLN A 385 -25.56 11.99 6.74
C GLN A 385 -27.02 11.62 6.44
N ASN A 386 -27.56 12.01 5.27
CA ASN A 386 -28.91 11.62 4.84
C ASN A 386 -29.05 10.11 4.64
N TYR A 387 -28.00 9.45 4.15
CA TYR A 387 -27.95 7.99 4.10
C TYR A 387 -28.04 7.41 5.51
N CYS A 388 -27.33 7.98 6.48
CA CYS A 388 -27.38 7.52 7.88
C CYS A 388 -28.76 7.66 8.53
N SER A 389 -29.45 8.78 8.34
CA SER A 389 -30.83 8.94 8.85
C SER A 389 -31.75 7.86 8.29
N THR A 390 -31.65 7.60 6.98
CA THR A 390 -32.49 6.59 6.33
C THR A 390 -32.08 5.16 6.74
N PHE A 391 -30.78 4.88 6.82
CA PHE A 391 -30.21 3.58 7.20
C PHE A 391 -30.59 3.18 8.64
N LEU A 392 -30.60 4.13 9.58
CA LEU A 392 -31.02 3.92 10.97
C LEU A 392 -32.56 3.95 11.15
N GLY A 393 -33.31 4.27 10.10
CA GLY A 393 -34.78 4.41 10.17
C GLY A 393 -35.23 5.65 10.96
N TYR A 394 -34.41 6.70 11.00
CA TYR A 394 -34.80 8.02 11.49
C TYR A 394 -35.59 8.71 10.38
N ASN A 395 -36.89 8.41 10.29
CA ASN A 395 -37.77 9.05 9.31
C ASN A 395 -37.85 10.57 9.58
N ASP A 396 -37.61 11.39 8.55
CA ASP A 396 -38.05 12.78 8.50
C ASP A 396 -39.59 12.81 8.54
N LEU A 397 -40.15 13.24 9.68
CA LEU A 397 -41.59 13.57 9.78
C LEU A 397 -41.86 15.03 9.39
N ASN A 398 -41.06 15.62 8.50
CA ASN A 398 -41.32 16.95 7.95
C ASN A 398 -42.11 16.93 6.62
N ALA A 399 -42.75 15.81 6.28
CA ALA A 399 -43.80 15.80 5.27
C ALA A 399 -45.01 16.58 5.80
N TYR A 400 -45.04 17.89 5.56
CA TYR A 400 -46.28 18.68 5.59
C TYR A 400 -47.25 18.04 4.59
N ALA A 401 -48.11 17.15 5.05
CA ALA A 401 -49.23 16.66 4.25
C ALA A 401 -50.29 17.77 4.21
N THR A 402 -50.21 18.66 3.23
CA THR A 402 -51.34 19.54 2.90
C THR A 402 -52.43 18.66 2.29
N ALA A 403 -53.36 18.18 3.12
CA ALA A 403 -54.54 17.48 2.66
C ALA A 403 -55.49 18.47 1.95
N THR A 404 -55.42 18.54 0.62
CA THR A 404 -56.41 19.25 -0.19
C THR A 404 -57.70 18.42 -0.21
N SER A 405 -58.67 18.78 0.64
CA SER A 405 -60.01 18.18 0.60
C SER A 405 -60.83 18.84 -0.51
N THR A 406 -60.94 18.18 -1.66
CA THR A 406 -61.91 18.55 -2.70
C THR A 406 -63.27 17.99 -2.30
N ARG A 407 -64.16 18.82 -1.71
CA ARG A 407 -65.57 18.44 -1.53
C ARG A 407 -66.34 18.63 -2.83
N VAL A 408 -66.83 17.53 -3.39
CA VAL A 408 -67.90 17.54 -4.39
C VAL A 408 -69.23 17.70 -3.64
N PRO A 409 -70.10 18.67 -3.98
CA PRO A 409 -71.40 18.79 -3.33
C PRO A 409 -72.34 17.68 -3.83
N VAL A 410 -72.65 16.72 -2.96
CA VAL A 410 -73.76 15.80 -3.14
C VAL A 410 -74.96 16.40 -2.39
N SER A 411 -76.01 16.79 -3.13
CA SER A 411 -77.31 17.10 -2.54
C SER A 411 -77.94 15.82 -2.05
N THR A 412 -78.09 15.66 -0.73
CA THR A 412 -78.86 14.56 -0.13
C THR A 412 -80.02 15.15 0.65
N VAL A 413 -81.24 14.89 0.19
CA VAL A 413 -82.49 15.22 0.89
C VAL A 413 -82.59 14.29 2.09
N THR A 414 -82.62 14.84 3.30
CA THR A 414 -82.77 14.07 4.54
C THR A 414 -84.23 14.09 4.98
N SER A 415 -84.91 12.96 4.86
CA SER A 415 -86.19 12.71 5.54
C SER A 415 -85.90 11.97 6.84
N THR A 416 -86.18 12.60 7.98
CA THR A 416 -86.01 11.99 9.31
C THR A 416 -87.33 11.36 9.75
N SER A 417 -87.30 10.08 10.13
CA SER A 417 -88.31 9.49 11.01
C SER A 417 -87.58 8.67 12.07
N THR A 418 -87.74 9.08 13.33
CA THR A 418 -87.22 8.40 14.52
C THR A 418 -88.28 7.45 15.07
N LEU A 419 -87.91 6.19 15.27
CA LEU A 419 -88.58 5.32 16.25
C LEU A 419 -87.52 4.58 17.08
N LYS A 420 -87.57 4.79 18.39
CA LYS A 420 -86.78 4.07 19.40
C LYS A 420 -87.29 2.63 19.50
N ILE A 421 -86.40 1.64 19.42
CA ILE A 421 -86.68 0.27 19.87
C ILE A 421 -85.56 -0.21 20.81
N LYS A 422 -86.05 -0.87 21.86
CA LYS A 422 -85.44 -1.39 23.09
C LYS A 422 -84.56 -2.62 22.82
N ALA A 423 -83.49 -2.79 23.59
CA ALA A 423 -82.59 -3.93 23.54
C ALA A 423 -83.30 -5.26 23.88
N SER A 424 -83.01 -6.33 23.13
CA SER A 424 -83.11 -7.74 23.55
C SER A 424 -82.34 -8.65 22.58
N SER A 425 -81.72 -9.68 23.16
CA SER A 425 -80.81 -10.68 22.59
C SER A 425 -81.46 -11.69 21.64
N SER A 426 -80.79 -12.02 20.53
CA SER A 426 -80.77 -13.38 19.96
C SER A 426 -79.69 -13.53 18.88
N SER A 427 -79.04 -14.69 18.91
CA SER A 427 -77.97 -15.14 18.03
C SER A 427 -78.46 -15.51 16.63
N SER A 428 -77.78 -15.02 15.60
CA SER A 428 -77.67 -15.73 14.32
C SER A 428 -76.44 -15.24 13.54
N THR A 429 -75.66 -16.23 13.09
CA THR A 429 -74.39 -16.14 12.40
C THR A 429 -74.59 -15.66 10.96
N VAL A 430 -73.96 -14.54 10.57
CA VAL A 430 -73.72 -14.22 9.15
C VAL A 430 -72.29 -13.74 9.00
N SER A 431 -71.48 -14.56 8.32
CA SER A 431 -70.09 -14.30 7.97
C SER A 431 -69.96 -13.04 7.11
N SER A 432 -69.12 -12.11 7.54
CA SER A 432 -68.48 -11.15 6.64
C SER A 432 -67.06 -10.87 7.14
N SER A 433 -66.10 -11.27 6.30
CA SER A 433 -64.67 -11.10 6.49
C SER A 433 -64.27 -9.63 6.46
N VAL A 434 -63.79 -9.11 7.59
CA VAL A 434 -63.01 -7.87 7.63
C VAL A 434 -61.61 -8.24 8.11
N SER A 435 -60.67 -8.27 7.18
CA SER A 435 -59.25 -8.41 7.40
C SER A 435 -58.74 -7.22 8.22
N LYS A 436 -58.46 -7.45 9.51
CA LYS A 436 -57.55 -6.60 10.29
C LYS A 436 -56.15 -6.76 9.72
N ALA A 437 -55.74 -5.83 8.86
CA ALA A 437 -54.32 -5.63 8.58
C ALA A 437 -53.68 -5.03 9.83
N SER A 438 -53.17 -5.90 10.71
CA SER A 438 -52.19 -5.51 11.73
C SER A 438 -50.89 -5.22 10.98
N SER A 439 -50.59 -3.95 10.72
CA SER A 439 -49.30 -3.54 10.18
C SER A 439 -48.25 -3.60 11.30
N SER A 440 -47.73 -4.81 11.55
CA SER A 440 -46.42 -4.97 12.18
C SER A 440 -45.35 -4.49 11.20
N LEU A 441 -45.19 -3.16 11.12
CA LEU A 441 -44.03 -2.54 10.48
C LEU A 441 -42.79 -2.96 11.25
N SER A 442 -42.20 -4.06 10.79
CA SER A 442 -40.91 -4.57 11.26
C SER A 442 -39.88 -3.48 10.98
N LYS A 443 -39.37 -2.83 12.04
CA LYS A 443 -38.26 -1.85 12.02
C LYS A 443 -37.03 -2.31 11.21
N ARG A 444 -36.91 -3.61 10.95
CA ARG A 444 -35.78 -4.25 10.29
C ARG A 444 -35.92 -4.35 8.76
N ALA A 445 -37.11 -4.15 8.19
CA ALA A 445 -37.34 -4.40 6.75
C ALA A 445 -36.87 -3.26 5.81
N VAL A 446 -36.75 -2.03 6.30
CA VAL A 446 -36.40 -0.85 5.46
C VAL A 446 -34.88 -0.64 5.35
N ALA A 447 -34.10 -1.11 6.32
CA ALA A 447 -32.63 -1.04 6.29
C ALA A 447 -32.02 -1.91 5.17
N SER A 448 -32.76 -2.90 4.66
CA SER A 448 -32.28 -3.86 3.66
C SER A 448 -32.49 -3.42 2.20
N SER A 449 -33.15 -2.29 1.93
CA SER A 449 -33.57 -1.90 0.57
C SER A 449 -32.91 -0.63 0.02
N ILE A 450 -31.99 0.01 0.75
CA ILE A 450 -31.26 1.19 0.28
C ILE A 450 -29.90 0.76 -0.25
N PRO A 451 -29.53 1.08 -1.50
CA PRO A 451 -28.19 0.79 -2.01
C PRO A 451 -27.13 1.44 -1.12
N THR A 452 -26.22 0.65 -0.57
CA THR A 452 -25.07 1.18 0.17
C THR A 452 -24.19 1.98 -0.79
N PRO A 453 -23.89 3.26 -0.51
CA PRO A 453 -22.98 4.06 -1.32
C PRO A 453 -21.64 3.34 -1.52
N THR A 454 -21.08 3.43 -2.73
CA THR A 454 -19.83 2.72 -3.09
C THR A 454 -18.71 2.83 -2.04
N PRO A 455 -18.41 4.02 -1.46
CA PRO A 455 -17.35 4.15 -0.46
C PRO A 455 -17.57 3.32 0.82
N LEU A 456 -18.83 3.01 1.14
CA LEU A 456 -19.27 2.36 2.37
C LEU A 456 -19.48 0.85 2.22
N THR A 457 -19.42 0.31 1.00
CA THR A 457 -19.67 -1.11 0.70
C THR A 457 -18.69 -2.06 1.38
N LYS A 458 -17.52 -1.57 1.80
CA LYS A 458 -16.50 -2.33 2.54
C LYS A 458 -16.85 -2.61 4.00
N TYR A 459 -17.78 -1.86 4.59
CA TYR A 459 -18.14 -2.03 6.01
C TYR A 459 -19.35 -2.95 6.17
N PRO A 460 -19.35 -3.87 7.15
CA PRO A 460 -20.55 -4.60 7.51
C PRO A 460 -21.57 -3.66 8.15
N GLY A 461 -22.86 -4.03 8.09
CA GLY A 461 -23.95 -3.19 8.58
C GLY A 461 -23.86 -2.81 10.06
N SER A 462 -23.20 -3.62 10.90
CA SER A 462 -22.94 -3.29 12.32
C SER A 462 -22.00 -2.10 12.50
N ILE A 463 -20.98 -1.99 11.65
CA ILE A 463 -20.02 -0.87 11.65
C ILE A 463 -20.71 0.39 11.14
N LEU A 464 -21.45 0.29 10.03
CA LEU A 464 -22.25 1.41 9.50
C LEU A 464 -23.29 1.91 10.50
N SER A 465 -23.99 1.00 11.19
CA SER A 465 -24.98 1.37 12.20
C SER A 465 -24.33 2.15 13.34
N SER A 466 -23.16 1.71 13.80
CA SER A 466 -22.44 2.37 14.90
C SER A 466 -21.93 3.74 14.45
N ALA A 467 -21.28 3.83 13.29
CA ALA A 467 -20.78 5.09 12.75
C ALA A 467 -21.90 6.11 12.48
N CYS A 468 -22.99 5.67 11.85
CA CYS A 468 -24.15 6.53 11.59
C CYS A 468 -24.78 7.06 12.88
N SER A 469 -24.87 6.24 13.94
CA SER A 469 -25.45 6.67 15.22
C SER A 469 -24.64 7.76 15.91
N MET A 470 -23.37 7.92 15.55
CA MET A 470 -22.50 9.00 16.03
C MET A 470 -22.67 10.31 15.24
N LEU A 471 -23.30 10.27 14.07
CA LEU A 471 -23.40 11.41 13.14
C LEU A 471 -24.81 11.98 13.02
N VAL A 472 -25.85 11.17 13.26
CA VAL A 472 -27.24 11.61 13.20
C VAL A 472 -27.95 11.33 14.52
N THR A 473 -28.87 12.22 14.89
CA THR A 473 -29.71 12.07 16.10
C THR A 473 -31.16 11.85 15.69
N SER A 474 -31.90 11.07 16.49
CA SER A 474 -33.33 10.90 16.26
C SER A 474 -34.09 12.18 16.60
N VAL A 475 -34.82 12.76 15.65
CA VAL A 475 -35.74 13.87 15.93
C VAL A 475 -36.95 13.33 16.74
N PRO A 476 -37.34 13.95 17.86
CA PRO A 476 -38.49 13.50 18.65
C PRO A 476 -39.80 13.61 17.85
N LYS A 477 -40.62 12.55 17.92
CA LYS A 477 -41.95 12.50 17.30
C LYS A 477 -42.90 13.49 17.97
N THR A 478 -43.01 14.72 17.48
CA THR A 478 -44.06 15.65 17.90
C THR A 478 -44.97 15.96 16.71
N ALA A 479 -46.08 15.24 16.59
CA ALA A 479 -47.09 15.53 15.57
C ALA A 479 -48.01 16.64 16.08
N THR A 480 -47.86 17.86 15.56
CA THR A 480 -48.80 18.96 15.84
C THR A 480 -49.86 18.98 14.74
N VAL A 481 -51.09 18.56 15.04
CA VAL A 481 -52.22 18.64 14.10
C VAL A 481 -52.86 20.02 14.22
N THR A 482 -52.73 20.85 13.18
CA THR A 482 -53.45 22.14 13.10
C THR A 482 -54.73 21.93 12.28
N VAL A 483 -55.91 22.09 12.88
CA VAL A 483 -57.20 22.01 12.18
C VAL A 483 -57.71 23.43 11.93
N SER A 484 -57.75 23.85 10.66
CA SER A 484 -58.36 25.13 10.26
C SER A 484 -59.84 24.92 9.94
N THR A 485 -60.74 25.46 10.74
CA THR A 485 -62.19 25.51 10.43
C THR A 485 -62.51 26.76 9.62
N ALA A 486 -63.03 26.61 8.41
CA ALA A 486 -63.60 27.71 7.61
C ALA A 486 -65.14 27.68 7.67
N THR A 487 -65.74 28.76 8.17
CA THR A 487 -67.19 28.97 8.21
C THR A 487 -67.66 29.50 6.86
N VAL A 488 -68.62 28.84 6.21
CA VAL A 488 -69.23 29.34 4.96
C VAL A 488 -70.64 29.85 5.27
N THR A 489 -70.86 31.15 5.06
CA THR A 489 -72.15 31.81 5.16
C THR A 489 -72.91 31.64 3.83
N GLY A 490 -73.95 30.82 3.81
CA GLY A 490 -74.80 30.62 2.63
C GLY A 490 -75.93 31.66 2.54
N ALA A 491 -76.10 32.25 1.37
CA ALA A 491 -77.12 33.27 1.09
C ALA A 491 -78.56 32.72 1.13
N THR A 492 -79.43 33.48 1.79
CA THR A 492 -80.87 33.25 1.94
C THR A 492 -81.59 33.27 0.60
N SER A 493 -82.36 32.22 0.28
CA SER A 493 -83.39 32.26 -0.76
C SER A 493 -84.75 32.00 -0.12
N ARG A 494 -85.65 32.98 -0.21
CA ARG A 494 -87.04 32.87 0.24
C ARG A 494 -87.88 32.12 -0.80
N SER A 495 -88.65 31.13 -0.34
CA SER A 495 -89.94 30.83 -0.96
C SER A 495 -90.94 30.47 0.13
N THR A 496 -92.10 31.09 0.06
CA THR A 496 -93.17 31.12 1.05
C THR A 496 -94.16 29.99 0.78
N VAL A 497 -94.49 29.16 1.77
CA VAL A 497 -95.76 28.42 1.77
C VAL A 497 -96.43 28.56 3.14
N VAL A 498 -97.70 28.90 3.07
CA VAL A 498 -98.62 29.39 4.11
C VAL A 498 -98.87 28.36 5.20
N LYS A 499 -98.88 28.81 6.46
CA LYS A 499 -99.27 28.04 7.65
C LYS A 499 -100.71 28.44 8.01
N THR A 500 -101.64 27.49 8.01
CA THR A 500 -102.91 27.67 8.72
C THR A 500 -102.72 27.25 10.18
N ILE A 501 -102.84 28.25 11.04
CA ILE A 501 -102.89 28.26 12.51
C ILE A 501 -104.37 28.12 12.91
N THR A 502 -104.85 27.60 14.05
CA THR A 502 -104.33 26.88 15.22
C THR A 502 -105.56 26.59 16.11
N THR A 503 -105.42 25.61 17.02
CA THR A 503 -106.05 25.50 18.36
C THR A 503 -107.57 25.37 18.48
N THR A 504 -108.01 24.52 19.41
CA THR A 504 -108.64 25.03 20.65
C THR A 504 -108.40 24.06 21.81
N THR A 505 -108.14 24.68 22.95
CA THR A 505 -108.10 24.24 24.34
C THR A 505 -109.28 23.36 24.78
N ARG A 506 -108.93 22.39 25.63
CA ARG A 506 -109.77 21.54 26.51
C ARG A 506 -110.56 20.42 25.86
#